data_AF-A0A7X0SD40-F1
#
_entry.id   AF-A0A7X0SD40-F1
#
_cell.length_a   1.000
_cell.length_b   1.000
_cell.length_c   1.000
_cell.angle_alpha   90.00
_cell.angle_beta   90.00
_cell.angle_gamma   90.00
#
_symmetry.space_group_name_H-M   'P 1'
#
loop_
_entity.id
_entity.type
_entity.pdbx_description
1 polymer ?
#
loop_
_entity_poly.entity_id
_entity_poly.type
_entity_poly.pdbx_seq_one_letter_code
_entity_poly.pdbx_strand_id
1 'polypeptide(L)'
;MEYFISYLFILLGVIYFILAILNKHTLTKKTLQTTFIDKNKYLTSMNILFLVTGAIYIILGLLPIFKLLSTQLATTFFSCILASYLIIMLNIQKKYGPSKEN
;
A
#
# COMPACT_ATOMS: atom_id res chain seq x y z
N MET A 1 11.37 -20.65 12.14
CA MET A 1 12.04 -19.50 11.52
C MET A 1 11.74 -19.39 10.03
N GLU A 2 11.71 -20.49 9.26
CA GLU A 2 11.59 -20.46 7.80
C GLU A 2 10.35 -19.73 7.24
N TYR A 3 9.21 -19.80 7.94
CA TYR A 3 7.97 -19.12 7.54
C TYR A 3 7.77 -17.74 8.17
N PHE A 4 8.70 -17.28 9.01
CA PHE A 4 8.55 -16.00 9.73
C PHE A 4 8.41 -14.83 8.76
N ILE A 5 9.19 -14.82 7.68
CA ILE A 5 9.15 -13.80 6.62
C ILE A 5 7.79 -13.81 5.90
N SER A 6 7.24 -15.00 5.61
CA SER A 6 5.91 -15.13 5.01
C SER A 6 4.81 -14.52 5.87
N TYR A 7 4.83 -14.78 7.18
CA TYR A 7 3.86 -14.18 8.11
C TYR A 7 4.00 -12.67 8.20
N LEU A 8 5.22 -12.12 8.12
CA LEU A 8 5.44 -10.67 8.05
C LEU A 8 4.82 -10.06 6.79
N PHE A 9 4.92 -10.72 5.64
CA PHE A 9 4.28 -10.24 4.40
C PHE A 9 2.76 -10.25 4.50
N ILE A 10 2.18 -11.30 5.08
CA ILE A 10 0.74 -11.37 5.32
C ILE A 10 0.31 -10.26 6.28
N LEU A 11 1.03 -10.06 7.39
CA LEU A 11 0.75 -9.00 8.35
C LEU A 11 0.81 -7.62 7.70
N LEU A 12 1.83 -7.34 6.89
CA LEU A 12 1.93 -6.11 6.11
C LEU A 12 0.72 -5.93 5.20
N GLY A 13 0.34 -6.98 4.46
CA GLY A 13 -0.84 -6.93 3.60
C GLY A 13 -2.13 -6.59 4.36
N VAL A 14 -2.33 -7.17 5.55
CA VAL A 14 -3.45 -6.83 6.44
C VAL A 14 -3.41 -5.37 6.88
N ILE A 15 -2.23 -4.85 7.24
CA ILE A 15 -2.06 -3.43 7.59
C ILE A 15 -2.47 -2.53 6.42
N TYR A 16 -2.11 -2.86 5.19
CA TYR A 16 -2.53 -2.11 4.01
C TYR A 16 -4.06 -2.11 3.81
N PHE A 17 -4.75 -3.23 4.07
CA PHE A 17 -6.22 -3.28 4.05
C PHE A 17 -6.84 -2.41 5.16
N ILE A 18 -6.28 -2.42 6.36
CA ILE A 18 -6.74 -1.55 7.46
C ILE A 18 -6.57 -0.08 7.05
N LEU A 19 -5.42 0.29 6.47
CA LEU A 19 -5.18 1.64 5.96
C LEU A 19 -6.17 2.04 4.85
N ALA A 20 -6.49 1.13 3.93
CA ALA A 20 -7.50 1.35 2.90
C ALA A 20 -8.88 1.72 3.51
N ILE A 21 -9.32 0.94 4.49
CA ILE A 21 -10.60 1.16 5.19
C ILE A 21 -10.57 2.47 5.99
N LEU A 22 -9.49 2.71 6.73
CA LEU A 22 -9.32 3.92 7.54
C LEU A 22 -9.25 5.18 6.67
N ASN A 23 -8.51 5.16 5.57
CA ASN A 23 -8.32 6.30 4.67
C ASN A 23 -9.67 6.82 4.13
N LYS A 24 -10.63 5.93 3.89
CA LYS A 24 -12.01 6.29 3.51
C LYS A 24 -12.79 6.98 4.65
N HIS A 25 -12.45 6.71 5.90
CA HIS A 25 -13.22 7.14 7.07
C HIS A 25 -12.64 8.38 7.78
N THR A 26 -11.31 8.50 7.90
CA THR A 26 -10.65 9.59 8.65
C THR A 26 -10.52 10.89 7.86
N LEU A 27 -10.15 10.85 6.58
CA LEU A 27 -10.00 12.07 5.76
C LEU A 27 -11.33 12.76 5.42
N THR A 28 -12.45 12.10 5.66
CA THR A 28 -13.79 12.64 5.48
C THR A 28 -14.24 13.47 6.70
N LYS A 29 -13.69 13.22 7.90
CA LYS A 29 -14.25 13.74 9.17
C LYS A 29 -13.41 14.76 9.93
N LYS A 30 -12.10 14.87 9.71
CA LYS A 30 -11.28 15.85 10.46
C LYS A 30 -9.96 16.14 9.75
N THR A 31 -9.69 17.43 9.50
CA THR A 31 -8.34 18.03 9.32
C THR A 31 -7.64 17.61 8.01
N LEU A 32 -7.03 18.46 7.17
CA LEU A 32 -6.31 19.71 7.36
C LEU A 32 -6.79 20.79 6.38
N GLN A 33 -6.56 22.04 6.75
CA GLN A 33 -6.50 23.23 5.88
C GLN A 33 -5.37 23.12 4.82
N THR A 34 -5.19 21.97 4.20
CA THR A 34 -4.30 21.79 3.05
C THR A 34 -5.18 21.81 1.81
N THR A 35 -4.99 22.80 0.94
CA THR A 35 -5.59 22.89 -0.38
C THR A 35 -5.11 21.69 -1.21
N PHE A 36 -5.90 20.63 -1.29
CA PHE A 36 -5.63 19.51 -2.21
C PHE A 36 -5.99 19.93 -3.63
N ILE A 37 -5.22 19.46 -4.62
CA ILE A 37 -5.56 19.66 -6.04
C ILE A 37 -6.89 18.96 -6.35
N ASP A 38 -7.02 17.69 -5.95
CA ASP A 38 -8.27 16.92 -6.05
C ASP A 38 -8.32 15.86 -4.94
N LYS A 39 -8.93 16.22 -3.81
CA LYS A 39 -9.02 15.36 -2.63
C LYS A 39 -9.72 14.03 -2.93
N ASN A 40 -10.79 14.03 -3.72
CA ASN A 40 -11.58 12.82 -3.95
C ASN A 40 -10.80 11.82 -4.83
N LYS A 41 -10.13 12.31 -5.89
CA LYS A 41 -9.24 11.47 -6.70
C LYS A 41 -8.03 11.01 -5.91
N TYR A 42 -7.42 11.86 -5.08
CA TYR A 42 -6.31 11.47 -4.21
C TYR A 42 -6.68 10.29 -3.30
N LEU A 43 -7.80 10.42 -2.57
CA LEU A 43 -8.28 9.37 -1.66
C LEU A 43 -8.60 8.09 -2.41
N THR A 44 -9.31 8.19 -3.53
CA THR A 44 -9.68 7.02 -4.34
C THR A 44 -8.43 6.31 -4.87
N SER A 45 -7.47 7.04 -5.44
CA SER A 45 -6.23 6.47 -5.96
C SER A 45 -5.35 5.86 -4.88
N MET A 46 -5.20 6.53 -3.72
CA MET A 46 -4.45 5.96 -2.58
C MET A 46 -5.14 4.72 -2.02
N ASN A 47 -6.47 4.72 -1.93
CA ASN A 47 -7.23 3.58 -1.45
C ASN A 47 -7.08 2.36 -2.38
N ILE A 48 -7.17 2.58 -3.70
CA ILE A 48 -6.91 1.54 -4.70
C ILE A 48 -5.48 1.02 -4.58
N LEU A 49 -4.49 1.91 -4.42
CA LEU A 49 -3.10 1.52 -4.24
C LEU A 49 -2.92 0.62 -3.00
N PHE A 50 -3.50 1.00 -1.86
CA PHE A 50 -3.44 0.21 -0.64
C PHE A 50 -4.10 -1.17 -0.79
N LEU A 51 -5.28 -1.24 -1.41
CA LEU A 51 -5.98 -2.51 -1.64
C LEU A 51 -5.18 -3.45 -2.54
N VAL A 52 -4.65 -2.93 -3.65
CA VAL A 52 -3.88 -3.73 -4.61
C VAL A 52 -2.57 -4.21 -3.98
N THR A 53 -1.80 -3.32 -3.35
CA THR A 53 -0.55 -3.69 -2.69
C THR A 53 -0.78 -4.66 -1.53
N GLY A 54 -1.83 -4.45 -0.74
CA GLY A 54 -2.21 -5.36 0.35
C GLY A 54 -2.54 -6.76 -0.14
N ALA A 55 -3.34 -6.87 -1.21
CA ALA A 55 -3.68 -8.16 -1.82
C ALA A 55 -2.42 -8.88 -2.35
N ILE A 56 -1.54 -8.16 -3.05
CA ILE A 56 -0.29 -8.72 -3.56
C ILE A 56 0.58 -9.25 -2.40
N TYR A 57 0.73 -8.50 -1.31
CA TYR A 57 1.54 -8.92 -0.17
C TYR A 57 0.99 -10.16 0.54
N ILE A 58 -0.33 -10.31 0.66
CA ILE A 58 -0.95 -11.53 1.19
C ILE A 58 -0.66 -12.71 0.27
N ILE A 59 -0.87 -12.57 -1.03
CA ILE A 59 -0.58 -13.63 -2.01
C ILE A 59 0.90 -14.02 -1.94
N LEU A 60 1.80 -13.04 -1.96
CA LEU A 60 3.25 -13.25 -1.90
C LEU A 60 3.69 -13.94 -0.59
N GLY A 61 3.01 -13.65 0.53
CA GLY A 61 3.25 -14.31 1.81
C GLY A 61 2.73 -15.74 1.87
N LEU A 62 1.62 -16.04 1.18
CA LEU A 62 1.06 -17.39 1.10
C LEU A 62 1.87 -18.34 0.21
N LEU A 63 2.46 -17.85 -0.89
CA LEU A 63 3.17 -18.69 -1.86
C LEU A 63 4.30 -19.55 -1.23
N PRO A 64 5.18 -19.02 -0.35
CA PRO A 64 6.20 -19.85 0.30
C PRO A 64 5.63 -20.82 1.34
N ILE A 65 4.47 -20.52 1.96
CA ILE A 65 3.81 -21.44 2.89
C ILE A 65 3.35 -22.71 2.16
N PHE A 66 2.83 -22.54 0.94
CA PHE A 66 2.44 -23.66 0.06
C PHE A 66 3.63 -24.26 -0.73
N LYS A 67 4.88 -23.82 -0.46
CA LYS A 67 6.09 -24.23 -1.18
C LYS A 67 6.03 -23.98 -2.69
N LEU A 68 5.21 -23.03 -3.13
CA LEU A 68 5.06 -22.63 -4.53
C LEU A 68 6.15 -21.65 -4.98
N LEU A 69 6.80 -20.97 -4.04
CA LEU A 69 7.85 -19.99 -4.30
C LEU A 69 8.90 -20.03 -3.17
N SER A 70 10.18 -19.89 -3.51
CA SER A 70 11.22 -19.79 -2.49
C SER A 70 11.12 -18.46 -1.73
N THR A 71 11.50 -18.48 -0.46
CA THR A 71 11.51 -17.27 0.39
C THR A 71 12.43 -16.18 -0.17
N GLN A 72 13.57 -16.54 -0.74
CA GLN A 72 14.47 -15.59 -1.42
C GLN A 72 13.80 -14.90 -2.61
N LEU A 73 13.13 -15.65 -3.49
CA LEU A 73 12.41 -15.05 -4.61
C LEU A 73 11.28 -14.15 -4.13
N ALA A 74 10.52 -14.60 -3.11
CA ALA A 74 9.48 -13.79 -2.49
C ALA A 74 10.03 -12.46 -1.94
N THR A 75 11.20 -12.47 -1.28
CA THR A 75 11.83 -11.22 -0.79
C THR A 75 12.29 -10.29 -1.91
N THR A 76 12.76 -10.84 -3.04
CA THR A 76 13.10 -10.03 -4.22
C THR A 76 11.86 -9.38 -4.81
N PHE A 77 10.79 -10.15 -5.01
CA PHE A 77 9.52 -9.61 -5.50
C PHE A 77 8.95 -8.55 -4.55
N PHE A 78 9.02 -8.79 -3.25
CA PHE A 78 8.60 -7.82 -2.23
C PHE A 78 9.33 -6.49 -2.41
N SER A 79 10.65 -6.52 -2.60
CA SER A 79 11.47 -5.32 -2.79
C SER A 79 11.09 -4.56 -4.07
N CYS A 80 10.85 -5.28 -5.17
CA CYS A 80 10.36 -4.68 -6.42
C CYS A 80 8.99 -4.04 -6.24
N ILE A 81 8.05 -4.74 -5.60
CA ILE A 81 6.70 -4.23 -5.33
C ILE A 81 6.76 -2.98 -4.43
N LEU A 82 7.62 -2.98 -3.42
CA LEU A 82 7.82 -1.82 -2.54
C LEU A 82 8.33 -0.60 -3.31
N ALA A 83 9.32 -0.79 -4.19
CA ALA A 83 9.84 0.28 -5.04
C ALA A 83 8.75 0.83 -5.98
N SER A 84 8.00 -0.06 -6.66
CA SER A 84 6.88 0.34 -7.53
C SER A 84 5.78 1.07 -6.74
N TYR A 85 5.45 0.58 -5.54
CA TYR A 85 4.49 1.23 -4.65
C TYR A 85 4.91 2.67 -4.32
N LEU A 86 6.17 2.88 -3.93
CA LEU A 86 6.69 4.23 -3.63
C LEU A 86 6.62 5.15 -4.85
N ILE A 87 6.99 4.67 -6.03
CA ILE A 87 6.92 5.46 -7.27
C ILE A 87 5.47 5.87 -7.57
N ILE A 88 4.52 4.94 -7.49
CA ILE A 88 3.11 5.22 -7.76
C ILE A 88 2.54 6.17 -6.71
N MET A 89 2.87 5.96 -5.43
CA MET A 89 2.45 6.83 -4.33
C MET A 89 2.94 8.27 -4.54
N LEU A 90 4.21 8.45 -4.92
CA LEU A 90 4.77 9.77 -5.23
C LEU A 90 4.06 10.43 -6.42
N ASN A 91 3.73 9.67 -7.46
CA ASN A 91 2.99 10.18 -8.61
C ASN A 91 1.56 10.62 -8.23
N ILE A 92 0.86 9.85 -7.39
CA ILE A 92 -0.47 10.21 -6.88
C ILE A 92 -0.39 11.49 -6.03
N GLN A 93 0.61 11.60 -5.15
CA GLN A 93 0.84 12.79 -4.35
C GLN A 93 1.12 14.03 -5.20
N LYS A 94 1.98 13.92 -6.23
CA LYS A 94 2.27 15.03 -7.14
C LYS A 94 1.04 15.46 -7.94
N LYS A 95 0.19 14.52 -8.34
CA LYS A 95 -0.95 14.80 -9.24
C LYS A 95 -2.19 15.28 -8.52
N TYR A 96 -2.46 14.78 -7.32
CA TYR A 96 -3.73 15.00 -6.61
C TYR A 96 -3.56 15.42 -5.14
N GLY A 97 -2.34 15.37 -4.62
CA GLY A 97 -2.03 15.66 -3.21
C GLY A 97 -2.15 17.15 -2.86
N PRO A 98 -1.58 17.55 -1.72
CA PRO A 98 -1.56 18.95 -1.29
C PRO A 98 -0.90 19.84 -2.35
N SER A 99 -1.59 20.91 -2.74
CA SER A 99 -1.01 22.00 -3.53
C SER A 99 0.19 22.56 -2.77
N LYS A 100 1.29 22.76 -3.47
CA LYS A 100 2.50 23.39 -2.90
C LYS A 100 2.42 24.92 -2.94
N GLU A 101 1.25 25.48 -3.20
CA GLU A 101 1.03 26.94 -3.14
C GLU A 101 1.23 27.43 -1.70
N ASN A 102 2.42 27.97 -1.45
CA ASN A 102 2.62 29.13 -0.61
C ASN A 102 2.44 30.38 -1.46
#